data_AF-A0A5N9EFF7-F1
#
_entry.id   AF-A0A5N9EFF7-F1
#
_cell.length_a   1.000
_cell.length_b   1.000
_cell.length_c   1.000
_cell.angle_alpha   90.00
_cell.angle_beta   90.00
_cell.angle_gamma   90.00
#
_symmetry.space_group_name_H-M   'P 1'
#
loop_
_entity.id
_entity.type
_entity.pdbx_description
1 polymer ?
#
loop_
_entity_poly.entity_id
_entity_poly.type
_entity_poly.pdbx_seq_one_letter_code
_entity_poly.pdbx_strand_id
1 'polypeptide(L)'
;YYQHIMPHCAIGPIALAACMMVDAVTPNFLIQEQVDQSLGNGLLKQDWKIKDGHIELWETPGLGFEVEEKEVEATYEGFEYGYHGELGGETYYENDNSVADW
;
A
#
# COMPACT_ATOMS: atom_id res chain seq x y z
N TYR A 1 -15.50 -11.19 23.81
CA TYR A 1 -15.32 -11.25 22.35
C TYR A 1 -13.86 -10.94 22.04
N TYR A 2 -13.24 -11.73 21.16
CA TYR A 2 -11.87 -11.51 20.68
C TYR A 2 -11.96 -11.10 19.21
N GLN A 3 -11.26 -10.05 18.81
CA GLN A 3 -11.29 -9.51 17.45
C GLN A 3 -9.87 -9.46 16.92
N HIS A 4 -9.72 -9.84 15.65
CA HIS A 4 -8.45 -9.74 14.94
C HIS A 4 -8.29 -8.39 14.27
N ILE A 5 -7.05 -7.95 14.08
CA ILE A 5 -6.74 -6.81 13.20
C ILE A 5 -6.29 -7.33 11.83
N MET A 6 -6.76 -6.63 10.79
CA MET A 6 -6.46 -6.90 9.39
C MET A 6 -6.25 -5.53 8.72
N PRO A 7 -5.05 -4.95 8.81
CA PRO A 7 -4.85 -3.58 8.36
C PRO A 7 -5.11 -3.41 6.85
N HIS A 8 -5.87 -2.37 6.52
CA HIS A 8 -6.03 -1.92 5.14
C HIS A 8 -4.74 -1.25 4.67
N CYS A 9 -4.21 -1.67 3.52
CA CYS A 9 -2.99 -1.14 2.94
C CYS A 9 -2.98 -1.33 1.42
N ALA A 10 -3.66 -0.41 0.72
CA ALA A 10 -3.83 -0.44 -0.73
C ALA A 10 -3.04 0.66 -1.47
N ILE A 11 -1.90 1.12 -0.92
CA ILE A 11 -1.12 2.23 -1.49
C ILE A 11 0.28 1.74 -1.89
N GLY A 12 1.31 2.10 -1.12
CA GLY A 12 2.70 1.99 -1.56
C GLY A 12 3.61 1.27 -0.57
N PRO A 13 4.87 1.03 -0.98
CA PRO A 13 5.81 0.20 -0.23
C PRO A 13 6.17 0.75 1.15
N ILE A 14 6.16 2.07 1.32
CA ILE A 14 6.42 2.72 2.62
C ILE A 14 5.28 2.42 3.61
N ALA A 15 4.03 2.51 3.15
CA ALA A 15 2.86 2.19 3.96
C ALA A 15 2.84 0.71 4.33
N LEU A 16 3.14 -0.17 3.37
CA LEU A 16 3.23 -1.62 3.62
C LEU A 16 4.29 -1.95 4.67
N ALA A 17 5.50 -1.37 4.57
CA ALA A 17 6.54 -1.56 5.56
C ALA A 17 6.10 -1.08 6.97
N ALA A 18 5.43 0.06 7.05
CA ALA A 18 4.91 0.54 8.33
C ALA A 18 3.82 -0.38 8.91
N CYS A 19 2.90 -0.88 8.08
CA CYS A 19 1.88 -1.86 8.49
C CYS A 19 2.53 -3.16 8.98
N MET A 20 3.50 -3.72 8.25
CA MET A 20 4.20 -4.94 8.65
C MET A 20 4.90 -4.82 10.03
N MET A 21 5.39 -3.64 10.38
CA MET A 21 5.93 -3.39 11.73
C MET A 21 4.86 -3.41 12.82
N VAL A 22 3.64 -2.93 12.52
CA VAL A 22 2.49 -3.03 13.42
C VAL A 22 2.05 -4.49 13.55
N ASP A 23 2.00 -5.23 12.43
CA ASP A 23 1.63 -6.64 12.39
C ASP A 23 2.55 -7.48 13.27
N ALA A 24 3.85 -7.25 13.17
CA ALA A 24 4.89 -7.97 13.91
C ALA A 24 4.76 -7.86 15.43
N VAL A 25 4.19 -6.76 15.94
CA VAL A 25 4.10 -6.47 17.38
C VAL A 25 2.68 -6.57 17.93
N THR A 26 1.70 -6.93 17.10
CA THR A 26 0.28 -6.97 17.49
C THR A 26 -0.18 -8.40 17.72
N PRO A 27 -0.45 -8.82 18.99
CA PRO A 27 -0.74 -10.22 19.31
C PRO A 27 -2.01 -10.80 18.69
N ASN A 28 -2.91 -9.95 18.18
CA ASN A 28 -4.17 -10.34 17.52
C ASN A 28 -4.18 -10.05 16.01
N PHE A 29 -3.01 -9.85 15.40
CA PHE A 29 -2.87 -9.80 13.94
C PHE A 29 -3.36 -11.10 13.28
N LEU A 30 -4.00 -10.98 12.12
CA LEU A 30 -4.49 -12.11 11.34
C LEU A 30 -3.93 -12.13 9.91
N ILE A 31 -4.13 -11.05 9.15
CA ILE A 31 -3.66 -10.92 7.76
C ILE A 31 -3.33 -9.47 7.46
N GLN A 32 -2.45 -9.25 6.49
CA GLN A 32 -2.07 -7.94 5.97
C GLN A 32 -2.53 -7.84 4.51
N GLU A 33 -3.27 -6.77 4.19
CA GLU A 33 -3.56 -6.46 2.79
C GLU A 33 -2.28 -6.00 2.08
N GLN A 34 -2.10 -6.49 0.85
CA GLN A 34 -1.01 -6.12 -0.01
C GLN A 34 -1.52 -6.05 -1.45
N VAL A 35 -1.12 -5.00 -2.16
CA VAL A 35 -1.36 -4.80 -3.60
C VAL A 35 -0.03 -4.75 -4.34
N ASP A 36 0.03 -5.12 -5.62
CA ASP A 36 1.29 -5.25 -6.36
C ASP A 36 2.14 -3.97 -6.33
N GLN A 37 1.49 -2.79 -6.35
CA GLN A 37 2.13 -1.47 -6.23
C GLN A 37 2.90 -1.28 -4.93
N SER A 38 2.50 -1.98 -3.87
CA SER A 38 3.13 -1.89 -2.56
C SER A 38 4.38 -2.76 -2.40
N LEU A 39 4.73 -3.60 -3.40
CA LEU A 39 5.95 -4.43 -3.33
C LEU A 39 7.24 -3.65 -3.64
N GLY A 40 7.12 -2.41 -4.10
CA GLY A 40 8.25 -1.55 -4.44
C GLY A 40 8.30 -1.24 -5.93
N ASN A 41 8.19 -2.26 -6.79
CA ASN A 41 8.19 -2.15 -8.25
C ASN A 41 9.27 -1.21 -8.80
N GLY A 42 10.49 -1.32 -8.28
CA GLY A 42 11.64 -0.50 -8.67
C GLY A 42 11.80 0.81 -7.90
N LEU A 43 10.81 1.23 -7.09
CA LEU A 43 10.95 2.36 -6.16
C LEU A 43 11.89 2.01 -4.99
N LEU A 44 12.02 0.73 -4.68
CA LEU A 44 12.95 0.22 -3.68
C LEU A 44 14.17 -0.36 -4.38
N LYS A 45 15.36 -0.21 -3.77
CA LYS A 45 16.57 -0.90 -4.27
C LYS A 45 16.42 -2.42 -4.25
N GLN A 46 15.61 -2.92 -3.32
CA GLN A 46 15.20 -4.32 -3.25
C GLN A 46 13.70 -4.38 -2.97
N ASP A 47 12.95 -4.86 -3.95
CA ASP A 47 11.51 -5.07 -3.81
C ASP A 47 11.20 -6.20 -2.83
N TRP A 48 10.04 -6.07 -2.18
CA TRP A 48 9.52 -7.10 -1.28
C TRP A 48 9.17 -8.36 -2.06
N LYS A 49 9.45 -9.51 -1.44
CA LYS A 49 9.20 -10.83 -2.05
C LYS A 49 8.11 -11.55 -1.29
N ILE A 50 7.09 -11.96 -2.02
CA ILE A 50 6.07 -12.87 -1.51
C ILE A 50 6.55 -14.30 -1.70
N LYS A 51 6.59 -15.06 -0.61
CA LYS A 51 6.89 -16.49 -0.59
C LYS A 51 5.77 -17.20 0.13
N ASP A 52 5.06 -18.08 -0.60
CA ASP A 52 3.93 -18.86 -0.08
C ASP A 52 2.87 -17.99 0.62
N GLY A 53 2.58 -16.81 0.06
CA GLY A 53 1.60 -15.86 0.61
C GLY A 53 2.10 -15.01 1.79
N HIS A 54 3.40 -15.04 2.10
CA HIS A 54 4.00 -14.30 3.21
C HIS A 54 5.17 -13.43 2.74
N ILE A 55 5.43 -12.35 3.47
CA ILE A 55 6.62 -11.50 3.31
C ILE A 55 7.48 -11.68 4.56
N GLU A 56 8.76 -11.97 4.37
CA GLU A 56 9.72 -12.06 5.48
C GLU A 56 10.06 -10.65 6.00
N LEU A 57 10.03 -10.47 7.32
CA LEU A 57 10.45 -9.23 7.95
C LEU A 57 11.98 -9.09 7.91
N TRP A 58 12.43 -7.85 7.93
CA TRP A 58 13.85 -7.49 7.94
C TRP A 58 14.43 -7.40 9.35
N GLU A 59 15.75 -7.51 9.45
CA GLU A 59 16.50 -7.27 10.69
C GLU A 59 17.20 -5.91 10.71
N THR A 60 17.17 -5.18 9.60
CA THR A 60 17.80 -3.86 9.48
C THR A 60 17.04 -2.80 10.30
N PRO A 61 17.70 -1.72 10.73
CA PRO A 61 17.01 -0.65 11.46
C PRO A 61 15.90 0.02 10.62
N GLY A 62 14.85 0.50 11.29
CA GLY A 62 13.79 1.29 10.67
C GLY A 62 12.80 0.45 9.86
N LEU A 63 12.36 0.98 8.72
CA LEU A 63 11.36 0.34 7.84
C LEU A 63 11.94 -0.70 6.87
N GLY A 64 13.24 -0.97 6.95
CA GLY A 64 13.82 -2.15 6.30
C GLY A 64 14.09 -2.07 4.81
N PHE A 65 13.93 -0.91 4.20
CA PHE A 65 14.19 -0.71 2.78
C PHE A 65 15.13 0.47 2.55
N GLU A 66 15.74 0.48 1.36
CA GLU A 66 16.37 1.65 0.77
C GLU A 66 15.60 2.01 -0.50
N VAL A 67 15.48 3.31 -0.78
CA VAL A 67 14.80 3.79 -1.98
C VAL A 67 15.77 3.89 -3.16
N GLU A 68 15.26 3.71 -4.37
CA GLU A 68 15.95 4.09 -5.59
C GLU A 68 15.75 5.60 -5.82
N GLU A 69 16.77 6.40 -5.52
CA GLU A 69 16.68 7.87 -5.53
C GLU A 69 16.22 8.42 -6.88
N LYS A 70 16.66 7.80 -7.99
CA LYS A 70 16.27 8.24 -9.33
C LYS A 70 14.78 8.08 -9.61
N GLU A 71 14.20 6.97 -9.17
CA GLU A 71 12.76 6.74 -9.33
C GLU A 71 11.95 7.64 -8.41
N VAL A 72 12.42 7.89 -7.18
CA VAL A 72 11.75 8.83 -6.25
C VAL A 72 11.75 10.27 -6.79
N GLU A 73 12.83 10.70 -7.42
CA GLU A 73 12.96 12.04 -8.00
C GLU A 73 12.27 12.19 -9.35
N ALA A 74 11.83 11.08 -9.97
CA ALA A 74 11.17 11.11 -11.26
C ALA A 74 9.78 11.76 -11.19
N THR A 75 9.43 12.49 -12.25
CA THR A 75 8.10 13.07 -12.42
C THR A 75 7.20 12.09 -13.17
N TYR A 76 6.19 11.57 -12.49
CA TYR A 76 5.18 10.69 -13.07
C TYR A 76 3.89 11.47 -13.34
N GLU A 77 3.87 12.19 -14.46
CA GLU A 77 2.71 12.99 -14.88
C GLU A 77 1.98 12.35 -16.08
N GLY A 78 0.65 12.45 -16.06
CA GLY A 78 -0.20 12.07 -17.18
C GLY A 78 -0.67 10.61 -17.19
N PHE A 79 -1.53 10.32 -18.17
CA PHE A 79 -2.25 9.04 -18.28
C PHE A 79 -1.34 7.82 -18.43
N GLU A 80 -0.13 8.00 -18.95
CA GLU A 80 0.85 6.90 -19.14
C GLU A 80 1.29 6.28 -17.81
N TYR A 81 1.32 7.06 -16.73
CA TYR A 81 1.73 6.62 -15.40
C TYR A 81 0.57 6.38 -14.44
N GLY A 82 -0.66 6.29 -14.96
CA GLY A 82 -1.86 6.03 -14.15
C GLY A 82 -2.25 7.16 -13.21
N TYR A 83 -1.61 8.34 -13.31
CA TYR A 83 -2.07 9.55 -12.63
C TYR A 83 -3.33 10.06 -13.33
N HIS A 84 -4.45 9.45 -12.98
CA HIS A 84 -5.74 10.10 -13.09
C HIS A 84 -5.78 11.10 -11.95
N GLY A 85 -5.94 12.39 -12.25
CA GLY A 85 -6.33 13.31 -11.20
C GLY A 85 -7.64 12.79 -10.63
N GLU A 86 -7.58 12.05 -9.53
CA GLU A 86 -8.75 11.70 -8.74
C GLU A 86 -9.20 13.01 -8.10
N LEU A 87 -9.93 13.77 -8.91
CA LEU A 87 -10.81 14.79 -8.42
C LEU A 87 -11.82 14.01 -7.59
N GLY A 88 -11.58 13.92 -6.27
CA GLY A 88 -12.56 13.41 -5.31
C GLY A 88 -13.90 14.03 -5.66
N GLY A 89 -14.73 13.22 -6.32
CA GLY A 89 -15.88 13.67 -7.07
C GLY A 89 -17.12 13.17 -6.36
N GLU A 90 -18.15 14.00 -6.34
CA GLU A 90 -19.45 13.57 -5.88
C GLU A 90 -20.04 12.67 -6.98
N THR A 91 -20.06 11.36 -6.71
CA THR A 91 -20.77 10.40 -7.56
C THR A 91 -22.25 10.45 -7.20
N TYR A 92 -23.13 10.40 -8.19
CA TYR A 92 -24.58 10.44 -8.00
C TYR A 92 -25.24 9.26 -8.69
N TYR A 93 -26.25 8.66 -8.07
CA TYR A 93 -27.01 7.58 -8.71
C TYR A 93 -27.88 8.12 -9.86
N GLU A 94 -27.81 7.47 -11.02
CA GLU A 94 -28.49 7.96 -12.24
C GLU A 94 -30.02 7.98 -12.13
N ASN A 95 -30.61 7.14 -11.28
CA ASN A 95 -32.05 6.96 -11.16
C ASN A 95 -32.75 8.08 -10.38
N ASP A 96 -32.08 8.70 -9.40
CA ASP A 96 -32.68 9.70 -8.53
C ASP A 96 -31.76 10.88 -8.16
N ASN A 97 -30.53 10.86 -8.67
CA ASN A 97 -29.51 11.88 -8.42
C ASN A 97 -29.19 12.06 -6.93
N SER A 98 -29.37 11.01 -6.11
CA SER A 98 -28.87 10.98 -4.74
C SER A 98 -27.36 10.74 -4.72
N VAL A 99 -26.68 11.26 -3.69
CA VAL A 99 -25.23 11.11 -3.51
C VAL A 99 -24.90 9.65 -3.27
N ALA A 100 -23.97 9.10 -4.05
CA ALA A 100 -23.38 7.80 -3.81
C ALA A 100 -22.18 7.93 -2.87
N ASP A 101 -21.98 6.91 -2.04
CA ASP A 101 -20.71 6.76 -1.32
C ASP A 101 -19.57 6.65 -2.34
N TRP A 102 -18.38 7.13 -1.95
CA TRP A 102 -17.21 7.16 -2.82
C TRP A 102 -16.70 5.75 -3.12
#